data_AF-A0AAV2RRH5-F1
#
_entry.id   AF-A0AAV2RRH5-F1
#
_cell.length_a   1.000
_cell.length_b   1.000
_cell.length_c   1.000
_cell.angle_alpha   90.00
_cell.angle_beta   90.00
_cell.angle_gamma   90.00
#
_symmetry.space_group_name_H-M   'P 1'
#
loop_
_entity.id
_entity.type
_entity.pdbx_description
1 polymer ?
#
loop_
_entity_poly.entity_id
_entity_poly.type
_entity_poly.pdbx_seq_one_letter_code
_entity_poly.pdbx_strand_id
1 'polypeptide(L)'
;MMEKESIDIDIYEDFKIHHNNITSLVTNSINIRSTHTVEFSYNDIKEIQTQAFRIKSESQVKFAHNYMHVVRKEAFTEIKPWLSEEAASIIFLENTIIQAEPLSCLLNMNYLEHERTIKDNRFKVLCNCNITDHFRTLLGINENSTHIQNATFKTFLAKTLCQESEEVSSRFINILEYIDTDCTAMNLAVVLSASIAVFLLLLVIVVSIVCHMKVKKVQEQANYVGDDCSTHSFSTSFTSPPLSPCYTTPQDFTKQIVVPEMKTYHQTEVYFPFENAEPISVSVRNSCLNQDLLADYLPPQQNRASCPFN
;
A
#
# COMPACT_ATOMS: atom_id res chain seq x y z
N MET A 1 -56.10 -17.32 18.49
CA MET A 1 -54.91 -16.44 18.45
C MET A 1 -55.22 -15.28 19.37
N MET A 2 -54.59 -15.23 20.55
CA MET A 2 -54.65 -14.02 21.39
C MET A 2 -53.77 -12.98 20.70
N GLU A 3 -54.33 -11.81 20.38
CA GLU A 3 -53.53 -10.64 20.06
C GLU A 3 -52.57 -10.42 21.22
N LYS A 4 -51.26 -10.47 20.94
CA LYS A 4 -50.26 -10.07 21.92
C LYS A 4 -50.55 -8.60 22.26
N GLU A 5 -50.45 -8.29 23.55
CA GLU A 5 -50.67 -6.95 24.10
C GLU A 5 -49.96 -5.91 23.23
N SER A 6 -50.75 -5.04 22.60
CA SER A 6 -50.26 -3.88 21.87
C SER A 6 -50.65 -2.63 22.63
N ILE A 7 -49.76 -1.64 22.60
CA ILE A 7 -50.00 -0.31 23.13
C ILE A 7 -50.55 0.50 21.97
N ASP A 8 -51.86 0.79 22.00
CA ASP A 8 -52.52 1.68 21.04
C ASP A 8 -52.85 3.00 21.73
N ILE A 9 -52.17 4.08 21.34
CA ILE A 9 -52.29 5.39 22.00
C ILE A 9 -52.35 6.51 20.96
N ASP A 10 -53.31 7.41 21.16
CA ASP A 10 -53.38 8.72 20.53
C ASP A 10 -52.76 9.77 21.45
N ILE A 11 -51.82 10.54 20.91
CA ILE A 11 -50.94 11.42 21.68
C ILE A 11 -51.08 12.86 21.16
N TYR A 12 -51.43 13.77 22.06
CA TYR A 12 -51.69 15.18 21.74
C TYR A 12 -50.64 16.14 22.34
N GLU A 13 -49.60 15.60 22.98
CA GLU A 13 -48.49 16.33 23.60
C GLU A 13 -47.19 15.57 23.39
N ASP A 14 -46.04 16.13 23.80
CA ASP A 14 -44.77 15.40 23.72
C ASP A 14 -44.82 14.11 24.57
N PHE A 15 -44.52 12.98 23.93
CA PHE A 15 -44.52 11.67 24.58
C PHE A 15 -43.13 11.08 24.62
N LYS A 16 -42.73 10.63 25.81
CA LYS A 16 -41.38 10.14 26.08
C LYS A 16 -41.41 8.77 26.74
N ILE A 17 -40.70 7.83 26.13
CA ILE A 17 -40.36 6.53 26.73
C ILE A 17 -38.88 6.58 27.05
N HIS A 18 -38.58 6.66 28.35
CA HIS A 18 -37.24 7.02 28.81
C HIS A 18 -36.77 6.16 29.98
N HIS A 19 -35.50 5.72 29.96
CA HIS A 19 -34.89 4.89 31.01
C HIS A 19 -35.62 3.56 31.31
N ASN A 20 -36.17 2.91 30.29
CA ASN A 20 -36.84 1.62 30.45
C ASN A 20 -35.94 0.45 30.04
N ASN A 21 -36.15 -0.69 30.70
CA ASN A 21 -35.62 -1.99 30.27
C ASN A 21 -36.76 -2.78 29.60
N ILE A 22 -36.71 -2.88 28.28
CA ILE A 22 -37.76 -3.47 27.44
C ILE A 22 -37.29 -4.83 26.94
N THR A 23 -37.91 -5.89 27.44
CA THR A 23 -37.49 -7.28 27.17
C THR A 23 -37.78 -7.75 25.76
N SER A 24 -38.89 -7.32 25.16
CA SER A 24 -39.19 -7.63 23.76
C SER A 24 -40.30 -6.72 23.27
N LEU A 25 -40.09 -6.09 22.11
CA LEU A 25 -41.12 -5.42 21.35
C LEU A 25 -41.52 -6.33 20.22
N VAL A 26 -42.67 -6.97 20.37
CA VAL A 26 -43.24 -7.86 19.35
C VAL A 26 -43.80 -7.04 18.18
N THR A 27 -44.07 -7.70 17.06
CA THR A 27 -44.68 -7.06 15.89
C THR A 27 -45.94 -6.28 16.27
N ASN A 28 -46.02 -5.03 15.82
CA ASN A 28 -47.10 -4.08 16.11
C ASN A 28 -47.35 -3.81 17.61
N SER A 29 -46.36 -4.02 18.49
CA SER A 29 -46.51 -3.78 19.92
C SER A 29 -46.66 -2.30 20.28
N ILE A 30 -46.08 -1.39 19.50
CA ILE A 30 -46.16 0.05 19.73
C ILE A 30 -46.93 0.67 18.55
N ASN A 31 -48.22 0.94 18.75
CA ASN A 31 -49.07 1.63 17.79
C ASN A 31 -49.38 3.04 18.30
N ILE A 32 -48.69 4.03 17.76
CA ILE A 32 -48.80 5.42 18.22
C ILE A 32 -49.30 6.29 17.07
N ARG A 33 -50.29 7.13 17.37
CA ARG A 33 -50.66 8.27 16.52
C ARG A 33 -50.40 9.54 17.32
N SER A 34 -49.53 10.41 16.83
CA SER A 34 -49.14 11.61 17.57
C SER A 34 -49.17 12.85 16.70
N THR A 35 -49.67 13.95 17.24
CA THR A 35 -49.54 15.28 16.64
C THR A 35 -48.26 16.00 17.08
N HIS A 36 -47.47 15.39 17.96
CA HIS A 36 -46.31 15.97 18.64
C HIS A 36 -45.11 15.03 18.62
N THR A 37 -44.06 15.39 19.36
CA THR A 37 -42.82 14.63 19.42
C THR A 37 -43.01 13.30 20.15
N VAL A 38 -42.54 12.22 19.55
CA VAL A 38 -42.43 10.89 20.17
C VAL A 38 -40.96 10.57 20.35
N GLU A 39 -40.49 10.50 21.60
CA GLU A 39 -39.09 10.26 21.94
C GLU A 39 -38.90 8.95 22.70
N PHE A 40 -38.04 8.08 22.16
CA PHE A 40 -37.49 6.93 22.86
C PHE A 40 -36.05 7.25 23.21
N SER A 41 -35.73 7.37 24.50
CA SER A 41 -34.35 7.68 24.89
C SER A 41 -33.82 6.95 26.11
N TYR A 42 -32.53 6.61 26.10
CA TYR A 42 -31.87 5.89 27.19
C TYR A 42 -32.56 4.57 27.59
N ASN A 43 -33.24 3.92 26.65
CA ASN A 43 -33.85 2.61 26.90
C ASN A 43 -32.86 1.49 26.57
N ASP A 44 -32.94 0.40 27.32
CA ASP A 44 -32.27 -0.87 27.05
C ASP A 44 -33.32 -1.84 26.46
N ILE A 45 -33.23 -2.09 25.15
CA ILE A 45 -34.22 -2.88 24.40
C ILE A 45 -33.59 -4.19 23.95
N LYS A 46 -34.04 -5.31 24.51
CA LYS A 46 -33.43 -6.63 24.24
C LYS A 46 -33.78 -7.19 22.86
N GLU A 47 -34.99 -6.97 22.39
CA GLU A 47 -35.38 -7.40 21.05
C GLU A 47 -36.45 -6.50 20.46
N ILE A 48 -36.24 -6.07 19.22
CA ILE A 48 -37.19 -5.32 18.40
C ILE A 48 -37.56 -6.22 17.23
N GLN A 49 -38.78 -6.75 17.22
CA GLN A 49 -39.27 -7.59 16.14
C GLN A 49 -39.64 -6.79 14.89
N THR A 50 -39.93 -7.50 13.80
CA THR A 50 -40.41 -6.90 12.55
C THR A 50 -41.62 -6.01 12.80
N GLN A 51 -41.56 -4.77 12.29
CA GLN A 51 -42.61 -3.77 12.42
C GLN A 51 -43.10 -3.60 13.87
N ALA A 52 -42.19 -3.67 14.84
CA ALA A 52 -42.54 -3.48 16.25
C ALA A 52 -43.12 -2.08 16.51
N PHE A 53 -42.66 -1.08 15.75
CA PHE A 53 -43.12 0.29 15.82
C PHE A 53 -44.03 0.63 14.63
N ARG A 54 -45.28 0.93 14.94
CA ARG A 54 -46.26 1.49 14.01
C ARG A 54 -46.60 2.89 14.48
N ILE A 55 -45.74 3.84 14.13
CA ILE A 55 -45.86 5.23 14.61
C ILE A 55 -46.24 6.12 13.43
N LYS A 56 -47.34 6.85 13.59
CA LYS A 56 -47.71 7.96 12.71
C LYS A 56 -47.55 9.26 13.50
N SER A 57 -46.65 10.13 13.06
CA SER A 57 -46.43 11.43 13.71
C SER A 57 -46.55 12.57 12.71
N GLU A 58 -47.22 13.66 13.09
CA GLU A 58 -47.24 14.94 12.36
C GLU A 58 -45.95 15.75 12.61
N SER A 59 -45.16 15.35 13.60
CA SER A 59 -43.96 16.07 14.05
C SER A 59 -42.75 15.14 14.05
N GLN A 60 -42.03 15.03 15.17
CA GLN A 60 -40.77 14.33 15.25
C GLN A 60 -40.90 12.96 15.92
N VAL A 61 -40.27 11.93 15.34
CA VAL A 61 -39.99 10.65 16.02
C VAL A 61 -38.49 10.52 16.25
N LYS A 62 -38.08 10.40 17.52
CA LYS A 62 -36.68 10.43 17.92
C LYS A 62 -36.30 9.19 18.73
N PHE A 63 -35.22 8.54 18.30
CA PHE A 63 -34.54 7.48 19.05
C PHE A 63 -33.16 7.99 19.46
N ALA A 64 -32.93 8.22 20.75
CA ALA A 64 -31.68 8.80 21.24
C ALA A 64 -31.03 8.02 22.39
N HIS A 65 -29.74 7.72 22.28
CA HIS A 65 -28.96 7.06 23.33
C HIS A 65 -29.56 5.71 23.80
N ASN A 66 -30.32 5.01 22.95
CA ASN A 66 -30.86 3.69 23.29
C ASN A 66 -29.80 2.61 23.07
N TYR A 67 -29.90 1.56 23.86
CA TYR A 67 -29.10 0.35 23.73
C TYR A 67 -29.99 -0.78 23.19
N MET A 68 -29.81 -1.15 21.92
CA MET A 68 -30.65 -2.11 21.21
C MET A 68 -29.85 -3.39 20.96
N HIS A 69 -30.26 -4.49 21.57
CA HIS A 69 -29.53 -5.75 21.46
C HIS A 69 -29.77 -6.46 20.12
N VAL A 70 -31.04 -6.66 19.75
CA VAL A 70 -31.40 -7.32 18.49
C VAL A 70 -32.45 -6.49 17.77
N VAL A 71 -32.13 -6.05 16.55
CA VAL A 71 -33.06 -5.36 15.66
C VAL A 71 -33.36 -6.26 14.47
N ARG A 72 -34.60 -6.77 14.42
CA ARG A 72 -35.05 -7.67 13.36
C ARG A 72 -35.35 -6.91 12.07
N LYS A 73 -35.51 -7.67 10.99
CA LYS A 73 -35.88 -7.15 9.67
C LYS A 73 -37.08 -6.21 9.74
N GLU A 74 -36.99 -5.05 9.08
CA GLU A 74 -38.07 -4.07 8.93
C GLU A 74 -38.64 -3.52 10.26
N ALA A 75 -37.82 -3.42 11.31
CA ALA A 75 -38.25 -2.94 12.62
C ALA A 75 -38.87 -1.53 12.61
N PHE A 76 -38.36 -0.63 11.76
CA PHE A 76 -38.72 0.80 11.73
C PHE A 76 -39.51 1.23 10.49
N THR A 77 -39.89 0.31 9.60
CA THR A 77 -40.50 0.65 8.30
C THR A 77 -41.92 1.22 8.42
N GLU A 78 -42.64 0.89 9.49
CA GLU A 78 -43.99 1.38 9.76
C GLU A 78 -44.02 2.70 10.57
N ILE A 79 -42.85 3.29 10.84
CA ILE A 79 -42.74 4.67 11.33
C ILE A 79 -42.82 5.60 10.12
N LYS A 80 -43.86 6.42 10.05
CA LYS A 80 -44.15 7.27 8.89
C LYS A 80 -44.82 8.57 9.30
N PRO A 81 -44.74 9.62 8.46
CA PRO A 81 -45.46 10.85 8.73
C PRO A 81 -46.98 10.60 8.71
N TRP A 82 -47.71 11.30 9.58
CA TRP A 82 -49.16 11.35 9.55
C TRP A 82 -49.54 12.40 8.50
N LEU A 83 -50.08 11.93 7.36
CA LEU A 83 -50.30 12.72 6.14
C LEU A 83 -48.97 13.08 5.42
N SER A 84 -49.05 13.61 4.20
CA SER A 84 -47.89 14.07 3.43
C SER A 84 -47.37 15.41 3.93
N GLU A 85 -47.21 15.55 5.25
CA GLU A 85 -46.73 16.78 5.87
C GLU A 85 -45.22 16.89 5.72
N GLU A 86 -44.77 18.04 5.22
CA GLU A 86 -43.36 18.31 4.93
C GLU A 86 -42.51 18.49 6.19
N ALA A 87 -43.12 18.74 7.36
CA ALA A 87 -42.42 19.08 8.60
C ALA A 87 -42.15 17.87 9.54
N ALA A 88 -42.66 16.69 9.21
CA ALA A 88 -42.48 15.51 10.05
C ALA A 88 -41.07 14.93 9.87
N SER A 89 -40.38 14.60 10.97
CA SER A 89 -38.98 14.17 10.96
C SER A 89 -38.74 12.88 11.73
N ILE A 90 -37.71 12.15 11.34
CA ILE A 90 -37.24 10.95 12.04
C ILE A 90 -35.75 11.06 12.35
N ILE A 91 -35.40 10.86 13.63
CA ILE A 91 -34.05 11.07 14.14
C ILE A 91 -33.54 9.83 14.87
N PHE A 92 -32.39 9.33 14.45
CA PHE A 92 -31.61 8.31 15.16
C PHE A 92 -30.29 8.92 15.61
N LEU A 93 -30.14 9.13 16.91
CA LEU A 93 -29.00 9.81 17.51
C LEU A 93 -28.32 8.92 18.56
N GLU A 94 -27.03 8.65 18.38
CA GLU A 94 -26.19 8.02 19.42
C GLU A 94 -26.74 6.70 19.99
N ASN A 95 -27.53 5.96 19.22
CA ASN A 95 -27.98 4.64 19.65
C ASN A 95 -26.85 3.63 19.48
N THR A 96 -26.83 2.60 20.34
CA THR A 96 -25.93 1.45 20.19
C THR A 96 -26.74 0.24 19.78
N ILE A 97 -26.39 -0.38 18.65
CA ILE A 97 -27.04 -1.56 18.09
C ILE A 97 -26.04 -2.72 18.12
N ILE A 98 -26.38 -3.81 18.82
CA ILE A 98 -25.49 -4.97 18.95
C ILE A 98 -25.62 -5.90 17.73
N GLN A 99 -26.85 -6.29 17.40
CA GLN A 99 -27.15 -7.18 16.28
C GLN A 99 -28.29 -6.61 15.46
N ALA A 100 -28.11 -6.61 14.14
CA ALA A 100 -29.06 -6.07 13.18
C ALA A 100 -29.24 -7.07 12.03
N GLU A 101 -30.49 -7.38 11.69
CA GLU A 101 -30.82 -8.21 10.53
C GLU A 101 -30.88 -7.39 9.23
N PRO A 102 -30.86 -8.03 8.05
CA PRO A 102 -31.09 -7.32 6.79
C PRO A 102 -32.38 -6.50 6.82
N LEU A 103 -32.35 -5.29 6.25
CA LEU A 103 -33.44 -4.30 6.25
C LEU A 103 -33.87 -3.80 7.64
N SER A 104 -33.15 -4.10 8.72
CA SER A 104 -33.49 -3.65 10.08
C SER A 104 -33.42 -2.13 10.25
N CYS A 105 -32.51 -1.46 9.52
CA CYS A 105 -32.29 -0.02 9.58
C CYS A 105 -33.01 0.72 8.44
N LEU A 106 -33.79 0.02 7.61
CA LEU A 106 -34.55 0.62 6.53
C LEU A 106 -35.61 1.57 7.10
N LEU A 107 -35.43 2.85 6.83
CA LEU A 107 -36.40 3.89 7.19
C LEU A 107 -37.46 4.05 6.10
N ASN A 108 -38.65 4.48 6.50
CA ASN A 108 -39.71 4.75 5.55
C ASN A 108 -39.33 5.91 4.60
N MET A 109 -39.56 5.72 3.30
CA MET A 109 -39.21 6.68 2.25
C MET A 109 -40.24 7.81 2.10
N ASN A 110 -41.33 7.77 2.86
CA ASN A 110 -42.32 8.85 2.91
C ASN A 110 -41.78 10.09 3.63
N TYR A 111 -40.73 9.95 4.46
CA TYR A 111 -39.99 11.10 4.97
C TYR A 111 -39.09 11.68 3.88
N LEU A 112 -39.07 13.01 3.77
CA LEU A 112 -38.15 13.72 2.88
C LEU A 112 -36.69 13.48 3.32
N GLU A 113 -35.75 13.64 2.40
CA GLU A 113 -34.33 13.35 2.67
C GLU A 113 -33.75 14.18 3.82
N HIS A 114 -34.06 15.47 3.87
CA HIS A 114 -33.58 16.37 4.93
C HIS A 114 -34.25 16.15 6.28
N GLU A 115 -35.38 15.44 6.31
CA GLU A 115 -36.13 15.11 7.53
C GLU A 115 -35.72 13.78 8.16
N ARG A 116 -34.75 13.08 7.55
CA ARG A 116 -34.17 11.83 8.06
C ARG A 116 -32.78 12.10 8.60
N THR A 117 -32.65 12.19 9.91
CA THR A 117 -31.36 12.45 10.56
C THR A 117 -30.83 11.18 11.21
N ILE A 118 -29.61 10.78 10.82
CA ILE A 118 -28.89 9.66 11.42
C ILE A 118 -27.52 10.18 11.83
N LYS A 119 -27.20 10.09 13.11
CA LYS A 119 -25.98 10.67 13.67
C LYS A 119 -25.41 9.86 14.83
N ASP A 120 -24.13 9.56 14.74
CA ASP A 120 -23.28 8.95 15.78
C ASP A 120 -23.83 7.64 16.36
N ASN A 121 -24.64 6.91 15.58
CA ASN A 121 -25.11 5.58 15.98
C ASN A 121 -23.94 4.58 15.92
N ARG A 122 -23.85 3.71 16.91
CA ARG A 122 -22.76 2.75 17.12
C ARG A 122 -23.26 1.35 16.82
N PHE A 123 -22.62 0.66 15.89
CA PHE A 123 -22.93 -0.73 15.58
C PHE A 123 -21.83 -1.63 16.13
N LYS A 124 -22.20 -2.66 16.89
CA LYS A 124 -21.27 -3.70 17.38
C LYS A 124 -20.91 -4.70 16.27
N VAL A 125 -20.48 -4.15 15.15
CA VAL A 125 -20.02 -4.84 13.96
C VAL A 125 -18.58 -4.42 13.74
N LEU A 126 -17.69 -5.38 13.57
CA LEU A 126 -16.28 -5.11 13.37
C LEU A 126 -16.07 -4.32 12.07
N CYS A 127 -15.32 -3.22 12.13
CA CYS A 127 -14.91 -2.46 10.96
C CYS A 127 -13.99 -3.34 10.09
N ASN A 128 -14.31 -3.48 8.82
CA ASN A 128 -13.49 -4.16 7.83
C ASN A 128 -13.77 -3.57 6.44
N CYS A 129 -13.03 -3.98 5.41
CA CYS A 129 -13.18 -3.39 4.07
C CYS A 129 -14.45 -3.79 3.33
N ASN A 130 -15.21 -4.75 3.87
CA ASN A 130 -16.53 -5.14 3.36
C ASN A 130 -17.68 -4.52 4.17
N ILE A 131 -17.38 -3.60 5.11
CA ILE A 131 -18.38 -2.97 5.98
C ILE A 131 -19.48 -2.24 5.19
N THR A 132 -19.12 -1.69 4.03
CA THR A 132 -20.06 -1.05 3.09
C THR A 132 -21.16 -2.02 2.67
N ASP A 133 -20.83 -3.26 2.31
CA ASP A 133 -21.83 -4.25 1.87
C ASP A 133 -22.71 -4.72 3.04
N HIS A 134 -22.13 -4.82 4.24
CA HIS A 134 -22.91 -5.07 5.45
C HIS A 134 -23.99 -4.00 5.64
N PHE A 135 -23.63 -2.72 5.62
CA PHE A 135 -24.61 -1.64 5.79
C PHE A 135 -25.57 -1.45 4.61
N ARG A 136 -25.17 -1.81 3.38
CA ARG A 136 -26.12 -1.90 2.25
C ARG A 136 -27.26 -2.86 2.57
N THR A 137 -26.94 -4.03 3.12
CA THR A 137 -27.95 -5.03 3.48
C THR A 137 -28.88 -4.55 4.60
N LEU A 138 -28.34 -3.84 5.61
CA LEU A 138 -29.14 -3.28 6.71
C LEU A 138 -30.13 -2.21 6.25
N LEU A 139 -29.77 -1.44 5.22
CA LEU A 139 -30.59 -0.35 4.66
C LEU A 139 -31.40 -0.77 3.42
N GLY A 140 -31.25 -2.00 2.92
CA GLY A 140 -31.95 -2.47 1.73
C GLY A 140 -31.49 -1.83 0.42
N ILE A 141 -30.23 -1.38 0.36
CA ILE A 141 -29.64 -0.78 -0.83
C ILE A 141 -29.18 -1.89 -1.79
N ASN A 142 -29.57 -1.79 -3.05
CA ASN A 142 -29.22 -2.73 -4.12
C ASN A 142 -28.99 -1.98 -5.45
N GLU A 143 -28.73 -2.72 -6.52
CA GLU A 143 -28.44 -2.15 -7.85
C GLU A 143 -29.59 -1.31 -8.43
N ASN A 144 -30.83 -1.59 -8.02
CA ASN A 144 -32.02 -0.87 -8.45
C ASN A 144 -32.35 0.32 -7.53
N SER A 145 -31.51 0.63 -6.55
CA SER A 145 -31.74 1.72 -5.62
C SER A 145 -31.70 3.09 -6.31
N THR A 146 -32.62 3.97 -5.91
CA THR A 146 -32.73 5.31 -6.48
C THR A 146 -31.53 6.19 -6.06
N HIS A 147 -31.34 7.31 -6.77
CA HIS A 147 -30.31 8.30 -6.39
C HIS A 147 -30.46 8.76 -4.93
N ILE A 148 -31.70 8.98 -4.48
CA ILE A 148 -32.02 9.41 -3.10
C ILE A 148 -31.62 8.33 -2.09
N GLN A 149 -31.90 7.06 -2.37
CA GLN A 149 -31.50 5.94 -1.51
C GLN A 149 -29.97 5.85 -1.39
N ASN A 150 -29.26 6.01 -2.50
CA ASN A 150 -27.79 6.02 -2.52
C ASN A 150 -27.19 7.22 -1.78
N ALA A 151 -27.81 8.40 -1.87
CA ALA A 151 -27.39 9.58 -1.11
C ALA A 151 -27.62 9.39 0.41
N THR A 152 -28.77 8.82 0.78
CA THR A 152 -29.09 8.44 2.16
C THR A 152 -28.05 7.44 2.70
N PHE A 153 -27.69 6.44 1.89
CA PHE A 153 -26.67 5.44 2.24
C PHE A 153 -25.29 6.07 2.51
N LYS A 154 -24.82 6.97 1.64
CA LYS A 154 -23.54 7.66 1.84
C LYS A 154 -23.55 8.49 3.12
N THR A 155 -24.64 9.21 3.38
CA THR A 155 -24.82 10.00 4.60
C THR A 155 -24.84 9.10 5.83
N PHE A 156 -25.52 7.95 5.75
CA PHE A 156 -25.54 6.96 6.83
C PHE A 156 -24.12 6.50 7.20
N LEU A 157 -23.31 6.10 6.21
CA LEU A 157 -21.93 5.66 6.46
C LEU A 157 -21.07 6.77 7.08
N ALA A 158 -21.20 8.00 6.58
CA ALA A 158 -20.44 9.15 7.07
C ALA A 158 -20.80 9.55 8.52
N LYS A 159 -21.96 9.13 9.01
CA LYS A 159 -22.50 9.53 10.32
C LYS A 159 -22.67 8.35 11.29
N THR A 160 -22.15 7.18 10.95
CA THR A 160 -22.31 5.97 11.76
C THR A 160 -20.94 5.41 12.12
N LEU A 161 -20.88 4.75 13.28
CA LEU A 161 -19.66 4.21 13.86
C LEU A 161 -19.72 2.67 13.87
N CYS A 162 -18.61 2.01 13.58
CA CYS A 162 -18.43 0.56 13.73
C CYS A 162 -17.37 0.26 14.81
N GLN A 163 -17.31 -0.99 15.27
CA GLN A 163 -16.37 -1.42 16.31
C GLN A 163 -14.96 -1.59 15.73
N GLU A 164 -13.97 -0.93 16.31
CA GLU A 164 -12.58 -0.92 15.79
C GLU A 164 -11.89 -2.29 15.90
N SER A 165 -12.05 -2.98 17.04
CA SER A 165 -11.39 -4.25 17.33
C SER A 165 -12.25 -5.15 18.22
N GLU A 166 -12.12 -6.47 18.06
CA GLU A 166 -12.78 -7.46 18.91
C GLU A 166 -12.30 -7.39 20.38
N GLU A 167 -11.03 -7.05 20.59
CA GLU A 167 -10.41 -7.04 21.93
C GLU A 167 -10.89 -5.86 22.79
N VAL A 168 -11.16 -4.71 22.16
CA VAL A 168 -11.57 -3.49 22.85
C VAL A 168 -13.01 -3.15 22.49
N SER A 169 -13.94 -3.78 23.21
CA SER A 169 -15.39 -3.67 22.96
C SER A 169 -16.00 -2.26 23.09
N SER A 170 -15.25 -1.27 23.61
CA SER A 170 -15.72 0.11 23.83
C SER A 170 -15.27 1.10 22.77
N ARG A 171 -14.34 0.73 21.88
CA ARG A 171 -13.83 1.64 20.84
C ARG A 171 -14.62 1.53 19.55
N PHE A 172 -15.09 2.68 19.10
CA PHE A 172 -15.84 2.84 17.86
C PHE A 172 -15.16 3.90 17.00
N ILE A 173 -15.10 3.65 15.71
CA ILE A 173 -14.54 4.55 14.70
C ILE A 173 -15.59 4.83 13.63
N ASN A 174 -15.52 6.01 13.01
CA ASN A 174 -16.41 6.35 11.91
C ASN A 174 -16.17 5.43 10.72
N ILE A 175 -17.25 4.91 10.14
CA ILE A 175 -17.15 3.92 9.06
C ILE A 175 -16.45 4.51 7.83
N LEU A 176 -16.82 5.74 7.45
CA LEU A 176 -16.23 6.37 6.28
C LEU A 176 -14.75 6.70 6.51
N GLU A 177 -14.42 7.19 7.71
CA GLU A 177 -13.04 7.44 8.12
C GLU A 177 -12.21 6.16 8.02
N TYR A 178 -12.68 5.05 8.59
CA TYR A 178 -12.02 3.74 8.53
C TYR A 178 -11.83 3.25 7.09
N ILE A 179 -12.84 3.42 6.23
CA ILE A 179 -12.71 3.05 4.82
C ILE A 179 -11.60 3.84 4.15
N ASP A 180 -11.57 5.17 4.38
CA ASP A 180 -10.59 6.06 3.77
C ASP A 180 -9.16 5.78 4.27
N THR A 181 -8.98 5.44 5.55
CA THR A 181 -7.65 5.19 6.16
C THR A 181 -7.12 3.78 5.91
N ASP A 182 -7.96 2.76 6.10
CA ASP A 182 -7.50 1.37 6.24
C ASP A 182 -7.89 0.47 5.06
N CYS A 183 -8.85 0.90 4.23
CA CYS A 183 -9.36 0.09 3.12
C CYS A 183 -9.08 0.67 1.74
N THR A 184 -8.68 1.93 1.64
CA THR A 184 -8.12 2.43 0.39
C THR A 184 -6.77 1.75 0.17
N ALA A 185 -6.62 1.10 -0.99
CA ALA A 185 -5.35 0.47 -1.37
C ALA A 185 -4.23 1.49 -1.19
N MET A 186 -3.17 1.08 -0.45
CA MET A 186 -1.96 1.86 -0.17
C MET A 186 -1.72 2.86 -1.29
N ASN A 187 -1.93 4.15 -1.00
CA ASN A 187 -2.06 5.21 -2.00
C ASN A 187 -1.01 5.00 -3.10
N LEU A 188 -1.44 4.64 -4.31
CA LEU A 188 -0.55 4.16 -5.39
C LEU A 188 0.59 5.16 -5.63
N ALA A 189 0.33 6.46 -5.39
CA ALA A 189 1.30 7.54 -5.42
C ALA A 189 2.46 7.34 -4.42
N VAL A 190 2.19 6.86 -3.21
CA VAL A 190 3.20 6.54 -2.19
C VAL A 190 4.07 5.38 -2.64
N VAL A 191 3.46 4.28 -3.13
CA VAL A 191 4.20 3.12 -3.64
C VAL A 191 5.05 3.49 -4.85
N LEU A 192 4.51 4.26 -5.80
CA LEU A 192 5.23 4.76 -6.96
C LEU A 192 6.37 5.70 -6.57
N SER A 193 6.13 6.62 -5.63
CA SER A 193 7.16 7.55 -5.16
C SER A 193 8.33 6.84 -4.46
N ALA A 194 8.02 5.83 -3.63
CA ALA A 194 9.03 4.99 -2.99
C ALA A 194 9.82 4.17 -4.02
N SER A 195 9.15 3.62 -5.03
CA SER A 195 9.79 2.86 -6.11
C SER A 195 10.76 3.72 -6.94
N ILE A 196 10.35 4.95 -7.29
CA ILE A 196 11.20 5.90 -8.02
C ILE A 196 12.41 6.31 -7.17
N ALA A 197 12.21 6.57 -5.88
CA ALA A 197 13.29 6.93 -4.96
C ALA A 197 14.35 5.81 -4.85
N VAL A 198 13.91 4.54 -4.72
CA VAL A 198 14.81 3.38 -4.68
C VAL A 198 15.57 3.23 -6.00
N PHE A 199 14.90 3.41 -7.14
CA PHE A 199 15.54 3.34 -8.46
C PHE A 199 16.62 4.42 -8.65
N LEU A 200 16.33 5.67 -8.25
CA LEU A 200 17.30 6.76 -8.31
C LEU A 200 18.51 6.50 -7.39
N LEU A 201 18.28 5.96 -6.19
CA LEU A 201 19.36 5.59 -5.27
C LEU A 201 20.27 4.51 -5.88
N LEU A 202 19.71 3.49 -6.52
CA LEU A 202 20.47 2.47 -7.23
C LEU A 202 21.30 3.04 -8.38
N LEU A 203 20.75 3.98 -9.16
CA LEU A 203 21.50 4.65 -10.22
C LEU A 203 22.70 5.42 -9.68
N VAL A 204 22.54 6.16 -8.57
CA VAL A 204 23.64 6.88 -7.93
C VAL A 204 24.74 5.93 -7.46
N ILE A 205 24.38 4.77 -6.90
CA ILE A 205 25.33 3.73 -6.49
C ILE A 205 26.09 3.20 -7.69
N VAL A 206 25.41 2.85 -8.79
CA VAL A 206 26.04 2.33 -10.01
C VAL A 206 27.00 3.35 -10.61
N VAL A 207 26.58 4.62 -10.72
CA VAL A 207 27.44 5.71 -11.22
C VAL A 207 28.67 5.88 -10.32
N SER A 208 28.49 5.84 -9.00
CA SER A 208 29.59 5.94 -8.04
C SER A 208 30.61 4.80 -8.20
N ILE A 209 30.14 3.56 -8.39
CA ILE A 209 31.00 2.40 -8.65
C ILE A 209 31.77 2.59 -9.96
N VAL A 210 31.10 2.98 -11.05
CA VAL A 210 31.75 3.20 -12.35
C VAL A 210 32.78 4.33 -12.29
N CYS A 211 32.46 5.44 -11.62
CA CYS A 211 33.39 6.55 -11.38
C CYS A 211 34.60 6.10 -10.56
N HIS A 212 34.39 5.34 -9.48
CA HIS A 212 35.47 4.81 -8.65
C HIS A 212 36.38 3.85 -9.44
N MET A 213 35.80 2.97 -10.28
CA MET A 213 36.58 2.09 -11.15
C MET A 213 37.41 2.87 -12.18
N LYS A 214 36.86 3.94 -12.78
CA LYS A 214 37.59 4.79 -13.71
C LYS A 214 38.74 5.54 -13.02
N VAL A 215 38.49 6.12 -11.84
CA VAL A 215 39.54 6.81 -11.06
C VAL A 215 40.65 5.85 -10.65
N LYS A 216 40.30 4.65 -10.15
CA LYS A 216 41.27 3.62 -9.79
C LYS A 216 42.15 3.23 -10.99
N LYS A 217 41.55 3.04 -12.17
CA LYS A 217 42.30 2.71 -13.40
C LYS A 217 43.26 3.82 -13.84
N VAL A 218 42.86 5.09 -13.71
CA VAL A 218 43.74 6.24 -14.02
C VAL A 218 44.87 6.35 -13.00
N GLN A 219 44.60 6.07 -11.72
CA GLN A 219 45.61 6.11 -10.66
C GLN A 219 46.63 4.98 -10.78
N GLU A 220 46.20 3.78 -11.18
CA GLU A 220 47.10 2.67 -11.53
C GLU A 220 47.99 3.00 -12.73
N GLN A 221 47.45 3.68 -13.75
CA GLN A 221 48.24 4.15 -14.90
C GLN A 221 49.20 5.29 -14.55
N ALA A 222 48.83 6.19 -13.64
CA ALA A 222 49.69 7.27 -13.16
C ALA A 222 50.85 6.73 -12.28
N ASN A 223 50.57 5.77 -11.40
CA ASN A 223 51.60 5.12 -10.59
C ASN A 223 52.58 4.30 -11.44
N TYR A 224 52.11 3.66 -12.52
CA TYR A 224 52.99 2.93 -13.45
C TYR A 224 53.96 3.85 -14.23
N VAL A 225 53.63 5.14 -14.38
CA VAL A 225 54.50 6.14 -15.02
C VAL A 225 55.40 6.87 -14.00
N GLY A 226 55.06 6.79 -12.71
CA GLY A 226 55.74 7.54 -11.63
C GLY A 226 56.97 6.86 -11.01
N ASP A 227 57.14 5.54 -11.17
CA ASP A 227 58.07 4.78 -10.31
C ASP A 227 59.49 4.54 -10.84
N ASP A 228 59.91 5.00 -12.02
CA ASP A 228 61.24 4.61 -12.55
C ASP A 228 62.08 5.69 -13.29
N CYS A 229 61.78 6.99 -13.13
CA CYS A 229 62.49 8.04 -13.89
C CYS A 229 63.12 9.17 -13.06
N SER A 230 63.62 8.92 -11.84
CA SER A 230 64.29 10.00 -11.05
C SER A 230 65.60 9.67 -10.32
N THR A 231 66.17 8.47 -10.42
CA THR A 231 67.35 8.09 -9.59
C THR A 231 68.73 8.12 -10.24
N HIS A 232 68.88 8.45 -11.53
CA HIS A 232 70.22 8.62 -12.12
C HIS A 232 70.48 10.03 -12.64
N SER A 233 70.76 10.92 -11.68
CA SER A 233 71.40 12.21 -11.92
C SER A 233 72.92 12.03 -12.04
N PHE A 234 73.47 12.40 -13.20
CA PHE A 234 74.80 12.97 -13.47
C PHE A 234 76.08 12.34 -12.85
N SER A 235 76.98 11.91 -13.74
CA SER A 235 78.39 12.36 -13.74
C SER A 235 79.06 12.11 -15.10
N THR A 236 79.16 13.15 -15.94
CA THR A 236 80.00 13.18 -17.14
C THR A 236 81.37 13.76 -16.80
N SER A 237 82.33 12.92 -16.44
CA SER A 237 83.74 13.32 -16.36
C SER A 237 84.46 12.88 -17.64
N PHE A 238 84.60 13.85 -18.56
CA PHE A 238 85.52 13.80 -19.69
C PHE A 238 86.97 13.95 -19.21
N THR A 239 87.82 12.98 -19.52
CA THR A 239 89.27 13.17 -19.65
C THR A 239 89.82 12.20 -20.69
N SER A 240 90.26 12.74 -21.83
CA SER A 240 91.06 12.06 -22.86
C SER A 240 92.55 12.43 -22.67
N PRO A 241 93.53 11.78 -23.36
CA PRO A 241 94.38 10.71 -22.84
C PRO A 241 95.89 11.10 -22.86
N PRO A 242 96.82 10.14 -22.69
CA PRO A 242 97.86 10.08 -23.72
C PRO A 242 98.23 8.66 -24.21
N LEU A 243 98.73 8.68 -25.45
CA LEU A 243 99.18 7.60 -26.32
C LEU A 243 100.42 6.85 -25.80
N SER A 244 100.49 5.53 -26.02
CA SER A 244 101.48 4.89 -26.94
C SER A 244 101.23 3.37 -27.10
N PRO A 245 101.73 2.73 -28.18
CA PRO A 245 101.12 1.56 -28.83
C PRO A 245 101.81 0.22 -28.53
N CYS A 246 101.12 -0.90 -28.74
CA CYS A 246 101.61 -2.09 -29.50
C CYS A 246 100.68 -3.31 -29.43
N TYR A 247 100.21 -3.73 -30.62
CA TYR A 247 99.95 -5.08 -31.15
C TYR A 247 98.80 -6.00 -30.63
N THR A 248 97.81 -6.14 -31.55
CA THR A 248 97.20 -7.36 -32.15
C THR A 248 96.24 -8.32 -31.37
N THR A 249 94.97 -8.23 -31.80
CA THR A 249 93.97 -9.30 -32.16
C THR A 249 93.35 -10.19 -31.06
N PRO A 250 92.16 -10.78 -31.29
CA PRO A 250 90.96 -10.28 -31.99
C PRO A 250 89.63 -10.56 -31.20
N GLN A 251 88.57 -9.87 -31.62
CA GLN A 251 87.14 -10.23 -31.44
C GLN A 251 86.62 -10.46 -30.01
N ASP A 252 86.09 -9.39 -29.42
CA ASP A 252 85.00 -9.50 -28.46
C ASP A 252 83.80 -8.70 -28.97
N PHE A 253 82.70 -9.40 -29.24
CA PHE A 253 81.43 -8.79 -29.62
C PHE A 253 80.80 -8.14 -28.38
N THR A 254 81.17 -6.91 -28.08
CA THR A 254 80.38 -6.07 -27.18
C THR A 254 79.00 -5.83 -27.82
N LYS A 255 77.98 -6.51 -27.30
CA LYS A 255 76.57 -6.18 -27.52
C LYS A 255 76.36 -4.69 -27.21
N GLN A 256 76.22 -3.87 -28.24
CA GLN A 256 75.68 -2.53 -28.08
C GLN A 256 74.18 -2.66 -27.88
N ILE A 257 73.72 -2.45 -26.66
CA ILE A 257 72.30 -2.26 -26.36
C ILE A 257 71.98 -0.82 -26.75
N VAL A 258 71.30 -0.65 -27.87
CA VAL A 258 70.72 0.64 -28.26
C VAL A 258 69.42 0.80 -27.49
N VAL A 259 69.39 1.72 -26.53
CA VAL A 259 68.16 2.16 -25.86
C VAL A 259 67.53 3.23 -26.75
N PRO A 260 66.36 2.99 -27.38
CA PRO A 260 65.73 4.00 -28.20
C PRO A 260 65.18 5.14 -27.33
N GLU A 261 65.56 6.37 -27.63
CA GLU A 261 64.95 7.57 -27.04
C GLU A 261 63.46 7.63 -27.40
N MET A 262 62.59 7.70 -26.39
CA MET A 262 61.13 7.75 -26.55
C MET A 262 60.60 8.95 -27.37
N LYS A 263 61.44 9.91 -27.77
CA LYS A 263 61.01 11.08 -28.55
C LYS A 263 61.02 10.87 -30.07
N THR A 264 61.41 9.71 -30.57
CA THR A 264 61.43 9.41 -32.01
C THR A 264 60.81 8.03 -32.30
N TYR A 265 59.52 7.89 -32.00
CA TYR A 265 58.69 6.85 -32.61
C TYR A 265 58.06 7.41 -33.90
N HIS A 266 58.79 7.30 -35.02
CA HIS A 266 58.14 7.16 -36.32
C HIS A 266 58.23 5.68 -36.70
N GLN A 267 57.06 5.08 -36.93
CA GLN A 267 56.85 3.66 -37.22
C GLN A 267 57.96 3.09 -38.12
N THR A 268 58.70 2.11 -37.60
CA THR A 268 59.50 1.21 -38.43
C THR A 268 59.01 -0.19 -38.13
N GLU A 269 58.28 -0.78 -39.08
CA GLU A 269 57.86 -2.18 -39.00
C GLU A 269 59.10 -3.07 -39.13
N VAL A 270 59.45 -3.79 -38.07
CA VAL A 270 60.54 -4.78 -38.10
C VAL A 270 59.94 -6.11 -38.53
N TYR A 271 60.15 -6.47 -39.79
CA TYR A 271 59.84 -7.80 -40.32
C TYR A 271 60.87 -8.82 -39.80
N PHE A 272 60.40 -9.82 -39.05
CA PHE A 272 61.21 -10.99 -38.69
C PHE A 272 60.83 -12.16 -39.62
N PRO A 273 61.72 -12.63 -40.52
CA PRO A 273 61.52 -13.90 -41.19
C PRO A 273 61.88 -15.03 -40.21
N PHE A 274 60.89 -15.75 -39.70
CA PHE A 274 61.13 -16.99 -38.95
C PHE A 274 61.28 -18.13 -39.96
N GLU A 275 62.51 -18.62 -40.14
CA GLU A 275 62.77 -19.78 -41.01
C GLU A 275 62.80 -21.12 -40.27
N ASN A 276 62.68 -21.16 -38.93
CA ASN A 276 62.45 -22.40 -38.17
C ASN A 276 61.86 -22.09 -36.78
N ALA A 277 60.57 -22.37 -36.60
CA ALA A 277 59.92 -22.37 -35.28
C ALA A 277 59.52 -23.81 -34.93
N GLU A 278 60.22 -24.42 -33.98
CA GLU A 278 59.82 -25.72 -33.43
C GLU A 278 58.90 -25.53 -32.21
N PRO A 279 57.83 -26.33 -32.07
CA PRO A 279 56.92 -26.21 -30.94
C PRO A 279 57.55 -26.72 -29.63
N ILE A 280 57.44 -25.92 -28.57
CA ILE A 280 57.82 -26.32 -27.20
C ILE A 280 56.86 -27.43 -26.73
N SER A 281 57.41 -28.58 -26.35
CA SER A 281 56.64 -29.70 -25.81
C SER A 281 56.10 -29.36 -24.42
N VAL A 282 54.77 -29.37 -24.28
CA VAL A 282 54.08 -29.10 -23.01
C VAL A 282 54.19 -30.34 -22.13
N SER A 283 55.03 -30.32 -21.09
CA SER A 283 55.01 -31.37 -20.07
C SER A 283 53.80 -31.16 -19.17
N VAL A 284 52.77 -31.98 -19.36
CA VAL A 284 51.65 -32.13 -18.43
C VAL A 284 52.20 -32.74 -17.14
N ARG A 285 52.36 -31.92 -16.10
CA ARG A 285 52.58 -32.41 -14.73
C ARG A 285 51.26 -32.34 -13.97
N ASN A 286 50.59 -33.50 -13.92
CA ASN A 286 49.61 -33.85 -12.92
C ASN A 286 50.22 -33.70 -11.52
N SER A 287 49.60 -32.88 -10.66
CA SER A 287 49.60 -33.14 -9.22
C SER A 287 48.47 -32.39 -8.51
N CYS A 288 47.54 -33.18 -7.97
CA CYS A 288 46.81 -32.97 -6.72
C CYS A 288 45.53 -32.08 -6.72
N LEU A 289 44.40 -32.80 -6.82
CA LEU A 289 43.27 -32.78 -5.87
C LEU A 289 42.78 -31.42 -5.34
N ASN A 290 41.66 -30.95 -5.87
CA ASN A 290 40.38 -30.80 -5.16
C ASN A 290 39.30 -30.32 -6.15
N GLN A 291 38.71 -31.29 -6.87
CA GLN A 291 37.45 -31.13 -7.57
C GLN A 291 36.37 -31.70 -6.66
N ASP A 292 35.61 -30.84 -5.98
CA ASP A 292 34.25 -31.17 -5.50
C ASP A 292 33.36 -29.93 -5.27
N LEU A 293 33.72 -28.78 -5.86
CA LEU A 293 32.92 -27.55 -5.75
C LEU A 293 33.03 -26.76 -7.05
N LEU A 294 32.39 -27.21 -8.14
CA LEU A 294 32.00 -26.38 -9.29
C LEU A 294 31.30 -27.25 -10.35
N ALA A 295 30.07 -27.67 -10.06
CA ALA A 295 29.15 -28.22 -11.04
C ALA A 295 27.74 -27.68 -10.77
N ASP A 296 27.59 -26.35 -10.79
CA ASP A 296 26.26 -25.70 -10.82
C ASP A 296 26.32 -24.26 -11.37
N TYR A 297 27.16 -24.02 -12.39
CA TYR A 297 27.09 -22.79 -13.20
C TYR A 297 27.29 -23.13 -14.69
N LEU A 298 26.32 -23.83 -15.26
CA LEU A 298 26.04 -23.76 -16.69
C LEU A 298 24.93 -22.73 -16.89
N PRO A 299 25.18 -21.57 -17.54
CA PRO A 299 24.09 -20.76 -18.06
C PRO A 299 23.53 -21.43 -19.33
N PRO A 300 22.19 -21.42 -19.52
CA PRO A 300 21.54 -22.08 -20.64
C PRO A 300 21.91 -21.42 -21.98
N GLN A 301 22.08 -22.26 -23.00
CA GLN A 301 22.15 -21.85 -24.40
C GLN A 301 20.88 -21.09 -24.77
N GLN A 302 20.97 -19.78 -24.93
CA GLN A 302 20.00 -19.02 -25.71
C GLN A 302 20.52 -18.85 -27.13
N ASN A 303 19.86 -19.57 -28.03
CA ASN A 303 19.79 -19.28 -29.45
C ASN A 303 19.58 -17.77 -29.68
N ARG A 304 20.58 -17.11 -30.29
CA ARG A 304 20.34 -15.86 -30.99
C ARG A 304 20.59 -16.07 -32.48
N ALA A 305 19.46 -16.00 -33.18
CA ALA A 305 19.35 -15.97 -34.61
C ALA A 305 20.10 -14.77 -35.21
N SER A 306 20.46 -15.01 -36.46
CA SER A 306 21.10 -14.22 -37.50
C SER A 306 20.70 -12.73 -37.57
N CYS A 307 21.67 -11.93 -38.02
CA CYS A 307 21.51 -10.55 -38.50
C CYS A 307 20.53 -10.44 -39.69
N PRO A 308 20.16 -9.21 -40.07
CA PRO A 308 20.64 -8.78 -41.38
C PRO A 308 21.17 -7.34 -41.41
N PHE A 309 22.27 -7.16 -42.13
CA PHE A 309 22.62 -5.95 -42.86
C PHE A 309 22.97 -6.36 -44.29
N ASN A 310 22.37 -5.63 -45.24
CA ASN A 310 22.33 -5.78 -46.70
C ASN A 310 21.31 -6.78 -47.25
#